data_AF-A0A923D5E3-F1
#
_entry.id   AF-A0A923D5E3-F1
#
_cell.length_a   1.000
_cell.length_b   1.000
_cell.length_c   1.000
_cell.angle_alpha   90.00
_cell.angle_beta   90.00
_cell.angle_gamma   90.00
#
_symmetry.space_group_name_H-M   'P 1'
#
loop_
_entity.id
_entity.type
_entity.pdbx_description
1 polymer ?
#
loop_
_entity_poly.entity_id
_entity_poly.type
_entity_poly.pdbx_seq_one_letter_code
_entity_poly.pdbx_strand_id
1 'polypeptide(L)'
;MKSDPSAKTVRRSVALPYKLIEEVRTVAPPELRENLNRLVTVALQDFVTQRKKRSFEESMAQMAADPAIRTECAVLSKEFSIAEADGLKND
;
A
#
# COMPACT_ATOMS: atom_id res chain seq x y z
N MET A 1 -3.73 28.66 -10.82
CA MET A 1 -3.62 27.23 -10.44
C MET A 1 -3.38 26.44 -11.72
N LYS A 2 -2.16 25.94 -11.95
CA LYS A 2 -1.85 25.16 -13.15
C LYS A 2 -2.46 23.76 -12.96
N SER A 3 -3.36 23.37 -13.85
CA SER A 3 -3.93 22.03 -13.90
C SER A 3 -2.86 21.02 -14.30
N ASP A 4 -2.70 19.98 -13.49
CA ASP A 4 -1.79 18.87 -13.75
C ASP A 4 -2.25 18.13 -15.04
N PRO A 5 -1.41 18.01 -16.09
CA PRO A 5 -1.78 17.41 -17.36
C PRO A 5 -2.09 15.90 -17.29
N SER A 6 -1.92 15.29 -16.12
CA SER A 6 -2.14 13.86 -15.86
C SER A 6 -3.56 13.50 -15.39
N ALA A 7 -4.41 14.47 -15.03
CA ALA A 7 -5.76 14.22 -14.53
C ALA A 7 -6.78 13.95 -15.66
N LYS A 8 -6.50 12.98 -16.54
CA LYS A 8 -7.49 12.52 -17.52
C LYS A 8 -8.56 11.69 -16.81
N THR A 9 -9.69 12.33 -16.52
CA THR A 9 -10.86 11.63 -15.96
C THR A 9 -11.43 10.66 -16.98
N VAL A 10 -11.43 9.37 -16.64
CA VAL A 10 -12.02 8.32 -17.46
C VAL A 10 -13.45 8.05 -16.98
N ARG A 11 -14.44 8.26 -17.86
CA ARG A 11 -15.86 7.95 -17.58
C ARG A 11 -16.24 6.67 -18.30
N ARG A 12 -16.64 5.65 -17.55
CA ARG A 12 -17.02 4.33 -18.08
C ARG A 12 -18.24 3.80 -17.33
N SER A 13 -19.10 3.09 -18.05
CA SER A 13 -20.20 2.30 -17.48
C SER A 13 -19.72 0.88 -17.27
N VAL A 14 -20.03 0.29 -16.12
CA VAL A 14 -19.66 -1.08 -15.76
C VAL A 14 -20.90 -1.80 -15.27
N ALA A 15 -21.09 -3.04 -15.72
CA ALA A 15 -22.12 -3.92 -15.19
C ALA A 15 -21.59 -4.58 -13.92
N LEU A 16 -22.22 -4.28 -12.77
CA LEU A 16 -21.87 -4.86 -11.48
C LEU A 16 -23.03 -5.71 -10.95
N PRO A 17 -22.76 -6.85 -10.29
CA PRO A 17 -23.80 -7.65 -9.68
C PRO A 17 -24.54 -6.85 -8.59
N TYR A 18 -25.87 -6.87 -8.61
CA TYR A 18 -26.69 -6.16 -7.62
C TYR A 18 -26.35 -6.59 -6.18
N LYS A 19 -26.19 -7.90 -5.95
CA LYS A 19 -25.84 -8.45 -4.64
C LYS A 19 -24.53 -7.87 -4.08
N LEU A 20 -23.53 -7.66 -4.95
CA LEU A 20 -22.25 -7.08 -4.55
C LEU A 20 -22.42 -5.63 -4.09
N ILE A 21 -23.25 -4.85 -4.79
CA ILE A 21 -23.51 -3.46 -4.42
C ILE A 21 -24.23 -3.36 -3.08
N GLU A 22 -25.21 -4.23 -2.83
CA GLU A 22 -25.92 -4.24 -1.55
C GLU A 22 -24.99 -4.61 -0.39
N GLU A 23 -24.18 -5.67 -0.53
CA GLU A 23 -23.20 -6.05 0.48
C GLU A 23 -22.24 -4.90 0.78
N VAL A 24 -21.69 -4.28 -0.26
CA VAL A 24 -20.79 -3.14 -0.13
C VAL A 24 -21.46 -1.95 0.55
N ARG A 25 -22.75 -1.68 0.29
CA ARG A 25 -23.50 -0.62 0.98
C ARG A 25 -23.71 -0.90 2.46
N THR A 26 -23.85 -2.16 2.87
CA THR A 26 -24.01 -2.50 4.30
C THR A 26 -22.75 -2.18 5.11
N VAL A 27 -21.57 -2.47 4.54
CA VAL A 27 -20.27 -2.28 5.21
C VAL A 27 -19.68 -0.88 4.98
N ALA A 28 -20.09 -0.18 3.93
CA ALA A 28 -19.58 1.15 3.63
C ALA A 28 -19.99 2.18 4.71
N PRO A 29 -19.10 3.14 5.01
CA PRO A 29 -19.44 4.32 5.81
C PRO A 29 -20.67 5.04 5.23
N PRO A 30 -21.54 5.63 6.07
CA PRO A 30 -22.78 6.25 5.63
C PRO A 30 -22.56 7.32 4.54
N GLU A 31 -21.44 8.03 4.60
CA GLU A 31 -21.03 9.05 3.62
C GLU A 31 -20.80 8.52 2.19
N LEU A 32 -20.56 7.21 2.04
CA LEU A 32 -20.23 6.57 0.76
C LEU A 32 -21.40 5.73 0.19
N ARG A 33 -22.44 5.45 0.97
CA ARG A 33 -23.55 4.56 0.58
C ARG A 33 -24.37 5.11 -0.59
N GLU A 34 -24.56 6.42 -0.61
CA GLU A 34 -25.40 7.09 -1.62
C GLU A 34 -24.63 7.49 -2.88
N ASN A 35 -23.29 7.49 -2.84
CA ASN A 35 -22.46 7.88 -3.98
C ASN A 35 -21.59 6.71 -4.45
N LEU A 36 -22.15 5.90 -5.37
CA LEU A 36 -21.46 4.73 -5.92
C LEU A 36 -20.14 5.10 -6.62
N ASN A 37 -20.05 6.26 -7.28
CA ASN A 37 -18.81 6.68 -7.94
C ASN A 37 -17.69 6.96 -6.94
N ARG A 38 -18.02 7.59 -5.80
CA ARG A 38 -17.06 7.84 -4.72
C ARG A 38 -16.65 6.53 -4.06
N LEU A 39 -17.61 5.62 -3.86
CA LEU A 39 -17.34 4.29 -3.32
C LEU A 39 -16.37 3.49 -4.21
N VAL A 40 -16.63 3.45 -5.53
CA VAL A 40 -15.76 2.77 -6.48
C VAL A 40 -14.37 3.39 -6.51
N THR A 41 -14.27 4.73 -6.42
CA THR A 41 -12.97 5.41 -6.34
C THR A 41 -12.16 4.98 -5.12
N VAL A 42 -12.78 4.96 -3.94
CA VAL A 42 -12.12 4.53 -2.69
C VAL A 42 -11.71 3.07 -2.78
N ALA A 43 -12.60 2.19 -3.25
CA ALA A 43 -12.30 0.76 -3.40
C ALA A 43 -11.11 0.51 -4.35
N LEU A 44 -10.99 1.27 -5.45
CA LEU A 44 -9.86 1.17 -6.37
C LEU A 44 -8.54 1.66 -5.74
N GLN A 45 -8.59 2.74 -4.94
CA GLN A 45 -7.42 3.24 -4.21
C GLN A 45 -6.92 2.21 -3.20
N ASP A 46 -7.84 1.60 -2.44
CA ASP A 46 -7.51 0.56 -1.46
C ASP A 46 -6.94 -0.68 -2.15
N PHE A 47 -7.55 -1.11 -3.27
CA PHE A 47 -7.05 -2.23 -4.06
C PHE A 47 -5.60 -2.00 -4.53
N VAL A 48 -5.31 -0.82 -5.08
CA VAL A 48 -3.94 -0.48 -5.53
C VAL A 48 -2.98 -0.44 -4.35
N THR A 49 -3.39 0.15 -3.23
CA THR A 49 -2.56 0.24 -2.01
C THR A 49 -2.21 -1.15 -1.49
N GLN A 50 -3.20 -2.03 -1.37
CA GLN A 50 -3.00 -3.39 -0.90
C GLN A 50 -2.14 -4.21 -1.87
N ARG A 51 -2.32 -4.02 -3.18
CA ARG A 51 -1.50 -4.71 -4.20
C ARG A 51 -0.05 -4.26 -4.15
N LYS A 52 0.21 -2.96 -4.00
CA LYS A 52 1.55 -2.42 -3.83
C LYS A 52 2.21 -2.92 -2.55
N LYS A 53 1.49 -2.91 -1.42
CA LYS A 53 1.97 -3.44 -0.15
C LYS A 53 2.38 -4.90 -0.27
N ARG A 54 1.53 -5.75 -0.84
CA ARG A 54 1.84 -7.17 -1.06
C ARG A 54 3.08 -7.35 -1.96
N SER A 55 3.13 -6.63 -3.08
CA SER A 55 4.28 -6.71 -3.98
C SER A 55 5.57 -6.28 -3.29
N PHE A 56 5.51 -5.27 -2.43
CA PHE A 56 6.65 -4.83 -1.64
C PHE A 56 7.06 -5.90 -0.62
N GLU A 57 6.12 -6.48 0.13
CA GLU A 57 6.37 -7.57 1.07
C GLU A 57 7.01 -8.79 0.38
N GLU A 58 6.52 -9.16 -0.80
CA GLU A 58 7.09 -10.24 -1.61
C GLU A 58 8.52 -9.94 -2.03
N SER A 59 8.81 -8.74 -2.53
CA SER A 59 10.17 -8.32 -2.88
C SER A 59 11.11 -8.28 -1.67
N MET A 60 10.63 -7.80 -0.52
CA MET A 60 11.39 -7.80 0.73
C MET A 60 11.70 -9.21 1.21
N ALA A 61 10.74 -10.14 1.11
CA ALA A 61 10.95 -11.54 1.47
C ALA A 61 11.98 -12.21 0.55
N GLN A 62 11.94 -11.93 -0.76
CA GLN A 62 12.95 -12.42 -1.71
C GLN A 62 14.34 -11.86 -1.39
N MET A 63 14.44 -10.56 -1.12
CA MET A 63 15.69 -9.90 -0.73
C MET A 63 16.26 -10.50 0.57
N ALA A 64 15.41 -10.72 1.59
CA ALA A 64 15.82 -11.32 2.86
C ALA A 64 16.25 -12.79 2.72
N ALA A 65 15.70 -13.52 1.75
CA ALA A 65 16.08 -14.90 1.47
C ALA A 65 17.39 -15.02 0.67
N ASP A 66 17.84 -13.96 0.00
CA ASP A 66 19.06 -13.94 -0.81
C ASP A 66 20.32 -14.14 0.08
N PRO A 67 21.09 -15.24 -0.11
CA PRO A 67 22.29 -15.51 0.67
C PRO A 67 23.38 -14.45 0.55
N ALA A 68 23.54 -13.82 -0.63
CA ALA A 68 24.55 -12.79 -0.84
C ALA A 68 24.20 -11.55 0.00
N ILE A 69 22.94 -11.12 -0.05
CA ILE A 69 22.45 -9.98 0.73
C ILE A 69 22.56 -10.26 2.22
N ARG A 70 22.20 -11.47 2.67
CA ARG A 70 22.36 -11.86 4.09
C ARG A 70 23.81 -11.80 4.55
N THR A 71 24.75 -12.20 3.70
CA THR A 71 26.18 -12.18 4.02
C THR A 71 26.68 -10.75 4.15
N GLU A 72 26.37 -9.90 3.17
CA GLU A 72 26.72 -8.47 3.19
C GLU A 72 26.10 -7.75 4.39
N CYS A 73 24.80 -7.98 4.66
CA CYS A 73 24.13 -7.43 5.84
C CYS A 73 24.80 -7.89 7.15
N ALA A 74 25.23 -9.14 7.26
CA ALA A 74 25.93 -9.63 8.46
C ALA A 74 27.29 -8.95 8.65
N VAL A 75 28.02 -8.69 7.56
CA VAL A 75 29.28 -7.92 7.60
C VAL A 75 29.00 -6.50 8.08
N LEU A 76 28.03 -5.80 7.47
CA LEU A 76 27.65 -4.45 7.86
C LEU A 76 27.20 -4.38 9.32
N SER A 77 26.32 -5.29 9.77
CA SER A 77 25.89 -5.33 11.18
C SER A 77 27.07 -5.52 12.15
N LYS A 78 28.10 -6.28 11.76
CA LYS A 78 29.29 -6.44 12.58
C LYS A 78 30.12 -5.15 12.63
N GLU A 79 30.35 -4.52 11.48
CA GLU A 79 31.15 -3.29 11.36
C GLU A 79 30.52 -2.12 12.11
N PHE A 80 29.19 -2.00 12.06
CA PHE A 80 28.44 -0.92 12.70
C PHE A 80 27.95 -1.24 14.11
N SER A 81 28.28 -2.41 14.66
CA SER A 81 27.83 -2.84 16.00
C SER A 81 28.17 -1.87 17.13
N ILE A 82 29.26 -1.10 17.00
CA ILE A 82 29.69 -0.10 17.99
C ILE A 82 28.73 1.11 17.99
N ALA A 83 28.16 1.45 16.83
CA ALA A 83 27.27 2.60 16.65
C ALA A 83 25.80 2.29 17.01
N GLU A 84 25.45 1.02 17.26
CA GLU A 84 24.08 0.62 17.65
C GLU A 84 23.61 1.29 18.96
N ALA A 85 24.53 1.63 19.85
CA ALA A 85 24.26 2.31 21.11
C ALA A 85 24.46 3.84 21.05
N ASP A 86 24.82 4.39 19.89
CA ASP A 86 25.05 5.83 19.75
C ASP A 86 23.74 6.59 20.00
N GLY A 87 23.78 7.53 20.97
CA GLY A 87 22.64 8.34 21.36
C GLY A 87 21.75 7.73 22.45
N LEU A 88 21.97 6.47 22.86
CA LEU A 88 21.35 5.87 24.03
C LEU A 88 22.17 6.23 25.29
N LYS A 89 22.10 7.49 25.72
CA LYS A 89 22.49 7.84 27.09
C LYS A 89 21.38 7.39 28.04
N ASN A 90 21.76 6.57 29.02
CA ASN A 90 20.94 6.31 30.20
C ASN A 90 20.79 7.62 30.98
N ASP A 91 19.67 8.33 30.78
CA ASP A 91 19.10 9.28 31.74
C ASP A 91 17.72 8.75 32.15
#